data_AF-A0A935CR34-F1
#
_entry.id   AF-A0A935CR34-F1
#
_cell.length_a   1.000
_cell.length_b   1.000
_cell.length_c   1.000
_cell.angle_alpha   90.00
_cell.angle_beta   90.00
_cell.angle_gamma   90.00
#
_symmetry.space_group_name_H-M   'P 1'
#
loop_
_entity.id
_entity.type
_entity.pdbx_description
1 polymer ?
#
loop_
_entity_poly.entity_id
_entity_poly.type
_entity_poly.pdbx_seq_one_letter_code
_entity_poly.pdbx_strand_id
1 'polypeptide(L)'
;MLAANENYRLGPAAIKDVELRYVSDASSGVVALETGEINFMSVPPVLAGPLVANKKFANQKTLPLYTAVIAMNTKVKPFDNKLVRQAFSMAANKQGICDIAYEGFCTVAKLQAYTNSFGVDLLLFQISLTILKRPRNCWQRPVIQMA
;
A
#
# COMPACT_ATOMS: atom_id res chain seq x y z
N MET A 1 -5.97 15.33 25.52
CA MET A 1 -7.24 16.02 25.20
C MET A 1 -6.89 17.37 24.61
N LEU A 2 -7.52 17.73 23.50
CA LEU A 2 -7.36 19.02 22.83
C LEU A 2 -8.67 19.79 22.98
N ALA A 3 -8.57 21.08 23.30
CA ALA A 3 -9.71 21.99 23.39
C ALA A 3 -9.65 23.01 22.23
N ALA A 4 -10.81 23.47 21.79
CA ALA A 4 -10.92 24.45 20.72
C ALA A 4 -10.32 25.80 21.13
N ASN A 5 -9.57 26.40 20.20
CA ASN A 5 -9.09 27.76 20.35
C ASN A 5 -10.15 28.75 19.85
N GLU A 6 -10.79 29.48 20.77
CA GLU A 6 -11.83 30.46 20.45
C GLU A 6 -11.28 31.65 19.63
N ASN A 7 -9.99 31.96 19.78
CA ASN A 7 -9.31 33.06 19.10
C ASN A 7 -8.64 32.64 17.79
N TYR A 8 -9.09 31.55 17.17
CA TYR A 8 -8.49 31.09 15.91
C TYR A 8 -8.85 32.03 14.75
N ARG A 9 -7.83 32.40 13.97
CA ARG A 9 -7.89 33.38 12.88
C ARG A 9 -8.93 33.12 11.77
N LEU A 10 -9.39 31.88 11.61
CA LEU A 10 -10.42 31.51 10.62
C LEU A 10 -11.82 31.30 11.25
N GLY A 11 -11.98 31.69 12.52
CA GLY A 11 -13.18 31.45 13.31
C GLY A 11 -13.07 30.24 14.25
N PRO A 12 -14.00 30.10 15.21
CA PRO A 12 -14.00 29.02 16.18
C PRO A 12 -14.23 27.66 15.51
N ALA A 13 -13.60 26.61 16.04
CA ALA A 13 -13.79 25.25 15.55
C ALA A 13 -15.19 24.72 15.91
N ALA A 14 -15.82 23.96 15.00
CA ALA A 14 -17.13 23.36 15.24
C ALA A 14 -17.09 22.26 16.34
N ILE A 15 -15.95 21.59 16.49
CA ILE A 15 -15.71 20.59 17.53
C ILE A 15 -14.94 21.26 18.66
N LYS A 16 -15.50 21.21 19.88
CA LYS A 16 -14.95 21.87 21.06
C LYS A 16 -13.86 21.07 21.76
N ASP A 17 -14.05 19.75 21.83
CA ASP A 17 -13.15 18.85 22.54
C ASP A 17 -12.80 17.65 21.65
N VAL A 18 -11.52 17.29 21.64
CA VAL A 18 -11.00 16.12 20.92
C VAL A 18 -10.15 15.27 21.85
N GLU A 19 -10.55 14.02 22.04
CA GLU A 19 -9.74 13.00 22.70
C GLU A 19 -8.95 12.22 21.65
N LEU A 20 -7.63 12.28 21.73
CA LEU A 20 -6.74 11.41 20.96
C LEU A 20 -6.42 10.20 21.82
N ARG A 21 -7.11 9.09 21.56
CA ARG A 21 -6.88 7.82 22.25
C ARG A 21 -5.85 7.00 21.49
N TYR A 22 -4.81 6.57 22.19
CA TYR A 22 -3.85 5.62 21.63
C TYR A 22 -4.40 4.20 21.75
N VAL A 23 -4.56 3.53 20.61
CA VAL A 23 -4.96 2.13 20.53
C VAL A 23 -3.84 1.40 19.80
N SER A 24 -3.19 0.46 20.47
CA SER A 24 -2.00 -0.23 19.94
C SER A 24 -2.34 -1.26 18.87
N ASP A 25 -3.52 -1.88 18.95
CA ASP A 25 -3.95 -2.92 18.01
C ASP A 25 -5.13 -2.45 17.14
N ALA A 26 -5.02 -2.63 15.83
CA ALA A 26 -6.03 -2.18 14.89
C ALA A 26 -7.37 -2.90 15.06
N SER A 27 -7.37 -4.18 15.43
CA SER A 27 -8.59 -4.97 15.61
C SER A 27 -9.39 -4.47 16.81
N SER A 28 -8.70 -4.19 17.92
CA SER A 28 -9.32 -3.58 19.11
C SER A 28 -9.92 -2.19 18.80
N GLY A 29 -9.28 -1.41 17.94
CA GLY A 29 -9.79 -0.11 17.53
C GLY A 29 -11.02 -0.19 16.61
N VAL A 30 -11.12 -1.21 15.76
CA VAL A 30 -12.34 -1.46 14.96
C VAL A 30 -13.52 -1.78 15.87
N VAL A 31 -13.33 -2.61 16.90
CA VAL A 31 -14.39 -2.89 17.88
C VAL A 31 -14.82 -1.61 18.60
N ALA A 32 -13.87 -0.76 19.02
CA ALA A 32 -14.17 0.53 19.64
C ALA A 32 -14.90 1.51 18.69
N LEU A 33 -14.64 1.43 17.39
CA LEU A 33 -15.39 2.17 16.37
C LEU A 33 -16.83 1.64 16.23
N GLU A 34 -17.02 0.32 16.34
CA GLU A 34 -18.34 -0.31 16.27
C GLU A 34 -19.22 0.00 17.48
N THR A 35 -18.63 -0.02 18.69
CA THR A 35 -19.30 0.36 19.94
C THR A 35 -19.57 1.86 20.03
N GLY A 36 -18.86 2.67 19.24
CA GLY A 36 -19.00 4.13 19.22
C GLY A 36 -18.15 4.85 20.27
N GLU A 37 -17.20 4.14 20.90
CA GLU A 37 -16.19 4.76 21.76
C GLU A 37 -15.23 5.65 20.97
N ILE A 38 -14.99 5.31 19.70
CA ILE A 38 -14.18 6.10 18.76
C ILE A 38 -15.09 6.56 17.62
N ASN A 39 -15.01 7.84 17.26
CA ASN A 39 -15.78 8.39 16.14
C ASN A 39 -15.02 8.37 14.81
N PHE A 40 -13.69 8.36 14.84
CA PHE A 40 -12.84 8.41 13.66
C PHE A 40 -11.58 7.56 13.83
N MET A 41 -11.28 6.71 12.84
CA MET A 41 -10.11 5.84 12.83
C MET A 41 -9.64 5.61 11.39
N SER A 42 -8.32 5.51 11.20
CA SER A 42 -7.76 4.93 9.97
C SER A 42 -7.74 3.40 10.10
N VAL A 43 -8.50 2.72 9.25
CA VAL A 43 -8.65 1.26 9.29
C VAL A 43 -7.69 0.63 8.27
N PRO A 44 -6.93 -0.42 8.65
CA PRO A 44 -6.11 -1.15 7.70
C PRO A 44 -7.00 -1.88 6.67
N PRO A 45 -6.56 -2.00 5.41
CA PRO A 45 -7.40 -2.54 4.33
C PRO A 45 -7.90 -3.97 4.59
N VAL A 46 -7.14 -4.80 5.32
CA VAL A 46 -7.51 -6.16 5.71
C VAL A 46 -8.76 -6.22 6.60
N LEU A 47 -9.02 -5.16 7.37
CA LEU A 47 -10.19 -5.08 8.24
C LEU A 47 -11.30 -4.21 7.66
N ALA A 48 -11.09 -3.63 6.47
CA ALA A 48 -12.00 -2.66 5.88
C ALA A 48 -13.24 -3.31 5.25
N GLY A 49 -13.15 -4.59 4.82
CA GLY A 49 -14.25 -5.29 4.14
C GLY A 49 -15.62 -5.18 4.85
N PRO A 50 -15.73 -5.61 6.13
CA PRO A 50 -16.97 -5.53 6.89
C PRO A 50 -17.49 -4.11 7.10
N LEU A 51 -16.60 -3.14 7.33
CA LEU A 51 -16.96 -1.74 7.57
C LEU A 51 -17.45 -1.04 6.30
N VAL A 52 -16.89 -1.39 5.14
CA VAL A 52 -17.32 -0.87 3.84
C VAL A 52 -18.72 -1.36 3.47
N ALA A 53 -19.06 -2.59 3.85
CA ALA A 53 -20.39 -3.15 3.60
C ALA A 53 -21.48 -2.54 4.50
N ASN A 54 -21.10 -2.01 5.66
CA ASN A 54 -22.05 -1.50 6.65
C ASN A 54 -22.45 -0.03 6.36
N LYS A 55 -23.75 0.22 6.23
CA LYS A 55 -24.31 1.56 5.97
C LYS A 55 -24.24 2.52 7.15
N LYS A 56 -23.91 2.03 8.35
CA LYS A 56 -23.75 2.86 9.57
C LYS A 56 -22.53 3.78 9.48
N PHE A 57 -21.50 3.39 8.71
CA PHE A 57 -20.24 4.11 8.64
C PHE A 57 -20.10 4.90 7.33
N ALA A 58 -19.59 6.11 7.45
CA ALA A 58 -19.15 6.90 6.31
C ALA A 58 -17.72 6.49 5.93
N ASN A 59 -17.56 5.85 4.78
CA ASN A 59 -16.28 5.31 4.32
C ASN A 59 -15.66 6.24 3.27
N GLN A 60 -14.43 6.71 3.52
CA GLN A 60 -13.65 7.48 2.54
C GLN A 60 -12.40 6.72 2.15
N LYS A 61 -12.35 6.24 0.90
CA LYS A 61 -11.15 5.63 0.32
C LYS A 61 -10.22 6.75 -0.13
N THR A 62 -9.06 6.85 0.52
CA THR A 62 -8.02 7.80 0.13
C THR A 62 -6.78 7.02 -0.25
N LEU A 63 -6.20 7.33 -1.41
CA LEU A 63 -4.89 6.80 -1.75
C LEU A 63 -3.83 7.57 -0.95
N PRO A 64 -3.03 6.89 -0.12
CA PRO A 64 -2.04 7.56 0.69
C PRO A 64 -0.81 7.94 -0.15
N LEU A 65 -0.11 8.99 0.29
CA LEU A 65 1.13 9.47 -0.31
C LEU A 65 2.34 8.62 0.12
N TYR A 66 2.27 7.30 -0.06
CA TYR A 66 3.42 6.42 0.13
C TYR A 66 3.43 5.29 -0.90
N THR A 67 4.60 4.70 -1.09
CA THR A 67 4.78 3.49 -1.90
C THR A 67 5.49 2.44 -1.04
N ALA A 68 4.91 1.25 -0.92
CA ALA A 68 5.57 0.14 -0.26
C ALA A 68 6.71 -0.39 -1.14
N VAL A 69 7.94 -0.36 -0.61
CA VAL A 69 9.14 -0.79 -1.34
C VAL A 69 9.89 -1.81 -0.49
N ILE A 70 10.32 -2.89 -1.13
CA ILE A 70 11.29 -3.81 -0.53
C ILE A 70 12.69 -3.23 -0.79
N ALA A 71 13.28 -2.63 0.24
CA ALA A 71 14.63 -2.11 0.16
C ALA A 71 15.64 -3.26 0.27
N MET A 72 16.50 -3.41 -0.74
CA MET A 72 17.59 -4.38 -0.74
C MET A 72 18.90 -3.69 -0.33
N ASN A 73 19.65 -4.28 0.60
CA ASN A 73 20.94 -3.76 1.01
C ASN A 73 22.00 -4.05 -0.06
N THR A 74 22.43 -3.03 -0.80
CA THR A 74 23.40 -3.16 -1.91
C THR A 74 24.83 -3.42 -1.46
N LYS A 75 25.14 -3.38 -0.17
CA LYS A 75 26.49 -3.62 0.37
C LYS A 75 26.72 -5.07 0.80
N VAL A 76 25.68 -5.90 0.83
CA VAL A 76 25.73 -7.27 1.37
C VAL A 76 25.44 -8.27 0.25
N LYS A 77 26.29 -9.29 0.11
CA LYS A 77 26.07 -10.41 -0.82
C LYS A 77 24.78 -11.16 -0.44
N PRO A 78 23.91 -11.56 -1.39
CA PRO A 78 24.08 -11.50 -2.84
C PRO A 78 23.48 -10.25 -3.52
N PHE A 79 23.00 -9.27 -2.74
CA PHE A 79 22.32 -8.08 -3.24
C PHE A 79 23.26 -6.98 -3.71
N ASP A 80 24.57 -7.18 -3.60
CA ASP A 80 25.62 -6.35 -4.22
C ASP A 80 25.54 -6.41 -5.76
N ASN A 81 25.22 -7.58 -6.32
CA ASN A 81 25.08 -7.77 -7.76
C ASN A 81 23.76 -7.18 -8.31
N LYS A 82 23.86 -6.28 -9.30
CA LYS A 82 22.71 -5.68 -9.99
C LYS A 82 21.78 -6.72 -10.64
N LEU A 83 22.33 -7.79 -11.21
CA LEU A 83 21.55 -8.83 -11.88
C LEU A 83 20.69 -9.61 -10.89
N VAL A 84 21.20 -9.86 -9.67
CA VAL A 84 20.43 -10.50 -8.61
C VAL A 84 19.24 -9.63 -8.22
N ARG A 85 19.45 -8.32 -8.03
CA ARG A 85 18.35 -7.37 -7.72
C ARG A 85 17.29 -7.30 -8.83
N GLN A 86 17.72 -7.33 -10.09
CA GLN A 86 16.80 -7.37 -11.23
C GLN A 86 15.99 -8.67 -11.28
N ALA A 87 16.65 -9.82 -11.05
CA ALA A 87 16.00 -11.13 -11.00
C ALA A 87 14.94 -11.18 -9.90
N PHE A 88 15.26 -10.69 -8.69
CA PHE A 88 14.28 -10.57 -7.59
C PHE A 88 13.07 -9.71 -7.97
N SER A 89 13.30 -8.54 -8.58
CA SER A 89 12.21 -7.66 -8.99
C SER A 89 11.31 -8.27 -10.08
N MET A 90 11.84 -9.17 -10.92
CA MET A 90 11.08 -9.84 -11.97
C MET A 90 10.38 -11.12 -11.47
N ALA A 91 10.96 -11.79 -10.48
CA ALA A 91 10.38 -12.99 -9.88
C ALA A 91 9.19 -12.68 -8.94
N ALA A 92 9.15 -11.47 -8.36
CA ALA A 92 8.09 -11.06 -7.45
C ALA A 92 6.75 -10.88 -8.20
N ASN A 93 5.73 -11.67 -7.82
CA ASN A 93 4.36 -11.46 -8.27
C ASN A 93 3.73 -10.27 -7.53
N LYS A 94 3.93 -9.06 -8.06
CA LYS A 94 3.43 -7.82 -7.46
C LYS A 94 1.90 -7.78 -7.32
N GLN A 95 1.18 -8.35 -8.28
CA GLN A 95 -0.29 -8.38 -8.24
C GLN A 95 -0.78 -9.29 -7.11
N GLY A 96 -0.25 -10.51 -7.02
CA GLY A 96 -0.61 -11.43 -5.93
C GLY A 96 -0.30 -10.87 -4.54
N ILE A 97 0.78 -10.09 -4.39
CA ILE A 97 1.08 -9.40 -3.12
C ILE A 97 0.00 -8.35 -2.81
N CYS A 98 -0.48 -7.59 -3.79
CA CYS A 98 -1.55 -6.61 -3.59
C CYS A 98 -2.87 -7.30 -3.20
N ASP A 99 -3.18 -8.41 -3.86
CA ASP A 99 -4.44 -9.12 -3.65
C ASP A 99 -4.46 -9.79 -2.26
N ILE A 100 -3.37 -10.44 -1.85
CA ILE A 100 -3.30 -11.20 -0.60
C ILE A 100 -3.05 -10.29 0.61
N ALA A 101 -2.09 -9.36 0.52
CA ALA A 101 -1.69 -8.57 1.68
C ALA A 101 -2.55 -7.32 1.92
N TYR A 102 -3.20 -6.80 0.86
CA TYR A 102 -3.99 -5.58 0.93
C TYR A 102 -5.46 -5.80 0.52
N GLU A 103 -5.92 -7.05 0.34
CA GLU A 103 -7.28 -7.39 -0.08
C GLU A 103 -7.74 -6.63 -1.35
N GLY A 104 -6.80 -6.34 -2.25
CA GLY A 104 -7.07 -5.59 -3.49
C GLY A 104 -7.18 -4.08 -3.32
N PHE A 105 -7.01 -3.52 -2.11
CA PHE A 105 -6.95 -2.06 -1.87
C PHE A 105 -5.57 -1.45 -2.21
N CYS A 106 -4.85 -2.03 -3.17
CA CYS A 106 -3.52 -1.57 -3.56
C CYS A 106 -3.39 -1.50 -5.08
N THR A 107 -2.61 -0.54 -5.55
CA THR A 107 -2.24 -0.41 -6.97
C THR A 107 -0.80 -0.86 -7.15
N VAL A 108 -0.54 -1.63 -8.22
CA VAL A 108 0.82 -2.13 -8.47
C VAL A 108 1.79 -0.98 -8.71
N ALA A 109 2.74 -0.83 -7.78
CA ALA A 109 3.76 0.20 -7.86
C ALA A 109 4.74 -0.06 -9.01
N LYS A 110 4.90 0.96 -9.86
CA LYS A 110 5.91 1.00 -10.94
C LYS A 110 7.11 1.87 -10.59
N LEU A 111 6.90 2.87 -9.74
CA LEU A 111 7.85 3.92 -9.39
C LEU A 111 7.73 4.24 -7.91
N GLN A 112 8.79 4.80 -7.32
CA GLN A 112 8.83 5.17 -5.90
C GLN A 112 8.06 6.46 -5.61
N ALA A 113 7.75 7.24 -6.66
CA ALA A 113 6.88 8.40 -6.56
C ALA A 113 5.41 7.98 -6.62
N TYR A 114 4.52 8.81 -6.11
CA TYR A 114 3.09 8.58 -6.24
C TYR A 114 2.62 8.97 -7.64
N THR A 115 1.65 8.26 -8.22
CA THR A 115 1.22 8.49 -9.61
C THR A 115 0.65 9.88 -9.85
N ASN A 116 0.11 10.53 -8.80
CA ASN A 116 -0.43 11.88 -8.90
C ASN A 116 0.54 12.92 -8.34
N SER A 117 1.78 12.53 -8.02
CA SER A 117 2.83 13.49 -7.72
C SER A 117 3.19 14.25 -8.99
N PHE A 118 3.41 15.56 -8.82
CA PHE A 118 3.89 16.40 -9.91
C PHE A 118 5.19 15.84 -10.51
N GLY A 119 5.28 15.79 -11.84
CA GLY A 119 6.47 15.33 -12.57
C GLY A 119 6.56 13.83 -12.85
N VAL A 120 5.53 13.04 -12.53
CA VAL A 120 5.50 11.60 -12.81
C VAL A 120 4.92 11.33 -14.20
N ASP A 121 5.76 10.93 -15.15
CA ASP A 121 5.33 10.43 -16.46
C ASP A 121 5.25 8.90 -16.47
N LEU A 122 4.03 8.39 -16.69
CA LEU A 122 3.72 6.96 -16.72
C LEU A 122 4.10 6.28 -18.04
N LEU A 123 4.37 7.04 -19.11
CA LEU A 123 4.62 6.50 -20.45
C LEU A 123 6.01 5.87 -20.60
N LEU A 124 7.03 6.37 -19.89
CA LEU A 124 8.42 5.94 -20.06
C LEU A 124 8.69 4.48 -19.64
N PHE A 125 7.90 3.91 -18.73
CA PHE A 125 8.21 2.60 -18.12
C PHE A 125 7.60 1.39 -18.83
N GLN A 126 6.60 1.58 -19.69
CA GLN A 126 5.95 0.46 -20.42
C GLN A 126 6.90 -0.16 -21.47
N ILE A 127 7.87 0.62 -21.96
CA ILE A 127 8.78 0.24 -23.03
C ILE A 127 9.81 -0.80 -22.56
N SER A 128 10.39 -0.66 -21.36
CA SER A 128 11.46 -1.56 -20.89
C SER A 128 10.99 -2.97 -20.51
N LEU A 129 9.77 -3.13 -20.00
CA LEU A 129 9.20 -4.45 -19.70
C LEU A 129 8.86 -5.23 -20.97
N THR A 130 8.50 -4.54 -22.04
CA THR A 130 8.14 -5.17 -23.32
C THR A 130 9.38 -5.66 -24.08
N ILE A 131 10.50 -4.92 -24.01
CA ILE A 131 11.79 -5.33 -24.60
C ILE A 131 12.36 -6.58 -23.90
N LEU A 132 12.18 -6.71 -22.58
CA LEU A 132 12.69 -7.85 -21.80
C LEU A 132 11.73 -9.05 -21.74
N LYS A 133 10.45 -8.89 -22.08
CA LYS A 133 9.46 -9.97 -22.28
C LYS A 133 9.54 -10.63 -23.65
N ARG A 134 10.54 -10.30 -24.50
CA ARG A 134 10.85 -11.17 -25.65
C ARG A 134 11.12 -12.57 -25.11
N PRO A 135 10.41 -13.61 -25.59
CA PRO A 135 10.67 -14.96 -25.14
C PRO A 135 12.13 -15.26 -25.47
N ARG A 136 12.96 -15.46 -24.43
CA ARG A 136 14.25 -16.11 -24.59
C ARG A 136 13.96 -17.61 -24.63
N ASN A 137 13.49 -18.06 -25.79
CA ASN A 137 13.31 -19.45 -26.20
C ASN A 137 14.65 -20.21 -26.35
N CYS A 138 15.71 -19.79 -25.66
CA CYS A 138 17.03 -20.42 -25.66
C CYS A 138 17.27 -21.40 -24.50
N TRP A 139 16.25 -21.69 -23.69
CA TRP A 139 16.29 -22.79 -22.71
C TRP A 139 14.96 -23.56 -22.75
N GLN A 140 14.77 -24.40 -23.76
CA GLN A 140 13.88 -25.55 -23.60
C GLN A 140 14.45 -26.39 -22.46
N ARG A 141 13.72 -26.49 -21.34
CA ARG A 141 14.01 -27.49 -20.30
C ARG A 141 13.84 -28.86 -20.98
N PRO A 142 14.87 -29.73 -21.01
CA PRO A 142 14.64 -31.11 -21.42
C PRO A 142 13.65 -31.72 -20.42
N VAL A 143 12.50 -32.16 -20.95
CA VAL A 143 11.55 -32.97 -20.20
C VAL A 143 12.25 -34.30 -19.95
N ILE A 144 12.65 -34.55 -18.70
CA ILE A 144 13.07 -35.89 -18.27
C ILE A 144 11.79 -36.72 -18.29
N GLN A 145 11.62 -37.55 -19.33
CA GLN A 145 10.63 -38.62 -19.31
C GLN A 145 11.07 -39.63 -18.25
N MET A 146 10.31 -39.72 -17.15
CA MET A 146 10.40 -40.86 -16.26
C MET A 146 9.78 -42.06 -17.00
N ALA A 147 10.58 -43.10 -17.16
CA ALA A 147 10.11 -44.45 -17.48
C ALA A 147 9.37 -45.05 -16.28
#